data_AF-A0A517TNP0-F1
#
_entry.id   AF-A0A517TNP0-F1
#
_cell.length_a   1.000
_cell.length_b   1.000
_cell.length_c   1.000
_cell.angle_alpha   90.00
_cell.angle_beta   90.00
_cell.angle_gamma   90.00
#
_symmetry.space_group_name_H-M   'P 1'
#
loop_
_entity.id
_entity.type
_entity.pdbx_description
1 polymer ?
#
loop_
_entity_poly.entity_id
_entity_poly.type
_entity_poly.pdbx_seq_one_letter_code
_entity_poly.pdbx_strand_id
1 'polypeptide(L)'
;MNYDPELWKTLKLGDRVKVMSWPTEFDAPNYTLHEETREAYEWLLARRYVLTIDRVEYHDGQSYPWADFVVTTYGVDAYHTMMLNHSGLELVE
;
A
#
# COMPACT_ATOMS: atom_id res chain seq x y z
N MET A 1 17.98 -2.41 -7.74
CA MET A 1 17.00 -2.59 -6.66
C MET A 1 16.34 -3.93 -6.87
N ASN A 2 16.41 -4.82 -5.87
CA ASN A 2 15.71 -6.11 -5.92
C ASN A 2 14.22 -5.83 -5.73
N TYR A 3 13.47 -5.97 -6.81
CA TYR A 3 12.01 -5.95 -6.78
C TYR A 3 11.54 -7.30 -6.21
N ASP A 4 10.94 -7.28 -5.03
CA ASP A 4 10.28 -8.43 -4.45
C ASP A 4 8.76 -8.20 -4.50
N PRO A 5 8.02 -8.89 -5.41
CA PRO A 5 6.57 -8.73 -5.50
C PRO A 5 5.84 -9.22 -4.25
N GLU A 6 6.51 -10.00 -3.38
CA GLU A 6 5.95 -10.54 -2.16
C GLU A 6 6.51 -9.87 -0.89
N LEU A 7 7.18 -8.71 -1.03
CA LEU A 7 7.76 -7.95 0.09
C LEU A 7 6.76 -7.81 1.25
N TRP A 8 5.50 -7.55 0.93
CA TRP A 8 4.42 -7.37 1.90
C TRP A 8 4.30 -8.50 2.93
N LYS A 9 4.61 -9.75 2.56
CA LYS A 9 4.53 -10.91 3.46
C LYS A 9 5.54 -10.84 4.61
N THR A 10 6.59 -10.04 4.45
CA THR A 10 7.67 -9.92 5.44
C THR A 10 7.56 -8.66 6.29
N LEU A 11 6.66 -7.73 5.93
CA LEU A 11 6.50 -6.46 6.62
C LEU A 11 5.99 -6.64 8.05
N LYS A 12 6.49 -5.78 8.93
CA LYS A 12 6.24 -5.79 10.37
C LYS A 12 5.80 -4.40 10.83
N LEU A 13 5.21 -4.37 12.02
CA LEU A 13 4.85 -3.13 12.69
C LEU A 13 6.06 -2.18 12.77
N GLY A 14 5.87 -0.94 12.33
CA GLY A 14 6.91 0.09 12.30
C GLY A 14 7.75 0.12 11.02
N ASP A 15 7.68 -0.90 10.17
CA ASP A 15 8.34 -0.85 8.87
C ASP A 15 7.78 0.32 8.04
N ARG A 16 8.64 0.93 7.25
CA ARG A 16 8.29 2.07 6.41
C ARG A 16 8.40 1.65 4.96
N VAL A 17 7.37 1.90 4.17
CA VAL A 17 7.33 1.49 2.76
C VAL A 17 6.85 2.61 1.85
N LYS A 18 7.19 2.52 0.57
CA LYS A 18 6.62 3.33 -0.50
C LYS A 18 5.92 2.42 -1.50
N VAL A 19 4.84 2.92 -2.10
CA VAL A 19 4.30 2.36 -3.33
C VAL A 19 5.11 2.95 -4.49
N MET A 20 5.81 2.09 -5.22
CA MET A 20 6.76 2.48 -6.28
C MET A 20 6.25 2.16 -7.68
N SER A 21 5.32 1.23 -7.81
CA SER A 21 4.65 0.90 -9.06
C SER A 21 3.18 0.57 -8.83
N TRP A 22 2.39 0.68 -9.88
CA TRP A 22 1.02 0.17 -9.86
C TRP A 22 1.03 -1.33 -9.53
N PRO A 23 0.18 -1.81 -8.61
CA PRO A 23 0.12 -3.23 -8.28
C PRO A 23 -0.38 -4.06 -9.45
N THR A 24 0.38 -5.09 -9.83
CA THR A 24 0.04 -5.97 -10.95
C THR A 24 -1.26 -6.76 -10.74
N GLU A 25 -1.64 -6.96 -9.47
CA GLU A 25 -2.87 -7.62 -9.07
C GLU A 25 -4.13 -6.84 -9.51
N PHE A 26 -4.03 -5.52 -9.67
CA PHE A 26 -5.13 -4.67 -10.12
C PHE A 26 -5.39 -4.78 -11.63
N ASP A 27 -4.45 -5.33 -12.39
CA ASP A 27 -4.59 -5.54 -13.84
C ASP A 27 -5.22 -6.90 -14.17
N ALA A 28 -5.56 -7.72 -13.17
CA ALA A 28 -6.18 -9.02 -13.39
C ALA A 28 -7.59 -8.85 -14.01
N PRO A 29 -7.96 -9.67 -15.01
CA PRO A 29 -9.16 -9.46 -15.83
C PRO A 29 -10.49 -9.52 -15.07
N ASN A 30 -10.51 -10.05 -13.85
CA ASN A 30 -11.69 -10.13 -12.99
C ASN A 30 -11.58 -9.23 -11.75
N TYR A 31 -10.60 -8.34 -11.70
CA TYR A 31 -10.39 -7.45 -10.58
C TYR A 31 -11.06 -6.10 -10.87
N THR A 32 -12.00 -5.70 -10.01
CA THR A 32 -12.62 -4.37 -10.06
C THR A 32 -12.07 -3.54 -8.92
N LEU A 33 -11.20 -2.57 -9.25
CA LEU A 33 -10.69 -1.61 -8.28
C LEU A 33 -11.68 -0.46 -8.09
N HIS A 34 -12.03 -0.16 -6.85
CA HIS A 34 -12.86 1.02 -6.52
C HIS A 34 -12.12 2.31 -6.90
N GLU A 35 -12.85 3.31 -7.39
CA GLU A 35 -12.30 4.60 -7.84
C GLU A 35 -11.50 5.30 -6.74
N GLU A 36 -12.04 5.37 -5.52
CA GLU A 36 -11.34 5.94 -4.36
C GLU A 36 -10.00 5.22 -4.07
N THR A 37 -9.96 3.90 -4.22
CA THR A 37 -8.72 3.14 -4.08
C THR A 37 -7.73 3.50 -5.19
N ARG A 38 -8.19 3.61 -6.44
CA ARG A 38 -7.33 4.05 -7.55
C ARG A 38 -6.71 5.41 -7.28
N GLU A 39 -7.52 6.38 -6.89
CA GLU A 39 -7.05 7.74 -6.59
C GLU A 39 -6.02 7.76 -5.46
N ALA A 40 -6.23 6.96 -4.40
CA ALA A 40 -5.27 6.82 -3.32
C ALA A 40 -3.92 6.27 -3.81
N TYR A 41 -3.92 5.22 -4.65
CA TYR A 41 -2.68 4.67 -5.22
C TYR A 41 -1.98 5.66 -6.16
N GLU A 42 -2.72 6.34 -7.03
CA GLU A 42 -2.18 7.39 -7.90
C GLU A 42 -1.52 8.50 -7.08
N TRP A 43 -2.15 8.93 -6.00
CA TRP A 43 -1.61 9.93 -5.08
C TRP A 43 -0.32 9.46 -4.41
N LEU A 44 -0.29 8.20 -3.92
CA LEU A 44 0.89 7.59 -3.28
C LEU A 44 2.07 7.51 -4.26
N LEU A 45 1.81 7.05 -5.49
CA LEU A 45 2.80 6.94 -6.57
C LEU A 45 3.37 8.31 -6.96
N ALA A 46 2.49 9.29 -7.17
CA ALA A 46 2.89 10.64 -7.57
C ALA A 46 3.79 11.33 -6.53
N ARG A 47 3.56 11.07 -5.24
CA ARG A 47 4.30 11.70 -4.13
C ARG A 47 5.45 10.87 -3.59
N ARG A 48 5.55 9.60 -3.98
CA ARG A 48 6.46 8.61 -3.34
C ARG A 48 6.31 8.65 -1.82
N TYR A 49 5.06 8.72 -1.37
CA TYR A 49 4.72 8.93 0.03
C TYR A 49 5.15 7.72 0.85
N VAL A 50 5.71 7.97 2.03
CA VAL A 50 6.17 6.92 2.94
C VAL A 50 5.03 6.55 3.88
N LEU A 51 4.57 5.32 3.77
CA LEU A 51 3.62 4.70 4.67
C LEU A 51 4.39 4.02 5.82
N THR A 52 3.82 4.04 7.01
CA THR A 52 4.33 3.29 8.16
C THR A 52 3.32 2.20 8.47
N ILE A 53 3.80 0.96 8.62
CA ILE A 53 2.94 -0.14 9.03
C ILE A 53 2.54 0.08 10.49
N ASP A 54 1.25 0.28 10.74
CA ASP A 54 0.68 0.57 12.06
C ASP A 54 -0.15 -0.58 12.63
N ARG A 55 -0.51 -1.55 11.79
CA ARG A 55 -1.23 -2.75 12.16
C ARG A 55 -0.81 -3.92 11.29
N VAL A 56 -0.78 -5.11 11.87
CA VAL A 56 -0.57 -6.37 11.16
C VAL A 56 -1.62 -7.35 11.63
N GLU A 57 -2.42 -7.85 10.69
CA GLU A 57 -3.43 -8.88 10.93
C GLU A 57 -2.89 -10.25 10.50
N TYR A 58 -3.36 -11.33 11.13
CA TYR A 58 -2.93 -12.69 10.80
C TYR A 58 -4.12 -13.54 10.41
N HIS A 59 -4.07 -14.12 9.21
CA HIS A 59 -5.05 -15.10 8.73
C HIS A 59 -4.31 -16.34 8.22
N ASP A 60 -4.69 -17.52 8.72
CA ASP A 60 -4.09 -18.81 8.36
C ASP A 60 -2.55 -18.84 8.42
N GLY A 61 -1.97 -18.12 9.40
CA GLY A 61 -0.51 -18.03 9.59
C GLY A 61 0.20 -17.03 8.66
N GLN A 62 -0.52 -16.34 7.78
CA GLN A 62 -0.01 -15.26 6.93
C GLN A 62 -0.26 -13.90 7.57
N SER A 63 0.75 -13.02 7.55
CA SER A 63 0.64 -11.62 7.95
C SER A 63 0.07 -10.73 6.84
N TYR A 64 -0.78 -9.79 7.22
CA TYR A 64 -1.41 -8.78 6.36
C TYR A 64 -1.15 -7.40 6.97
N PRO A 65 -0.16 -6.65 6.44
CA PRO A 65 0.21 -5.35 6.98
C PRO A 65 -0.78 -4.28 6.53
N TRP A 66 -1.03 -3.31 7.41
CA TRP A 66 -1.91 -2.17 7.19
C TRP A 66 -1.17 -0.87 7.50
N ALA A 67 -1.60 0.20 6.84
CA ALA A 67 -1.16 1.55 7.11
C ALA A 67 -2.32 2.53 7.01
N ASP A 68 -2.40 3.44 7.96
CA ASP A 68 -3.26 4.61 7.93
C ASP A 68 -2.50 5.84 7.42
N PHE A 69 -3.15 6.65 6.59
CA PHE A 69 -2.57 7.88 6.05
C PHE A 69 -3.65 8.89 5.66
N VAL A 70 -3.23 10.15 5.54
CA VAL A 70 -4.09 11.25 5.14
C VAL A 70 -3.70 11.73 3.75
N VAL A 71 -4.70 11.83 2.88
CA VAL A 71 -4.58 12.40 1.55
C VAL A 71 -5.22 13.79 1.58
N THR A 72 -4.42 14.84 1.38
CA THR A 72 -4.95 16.19 1.20
C THR A 72 -5.13 16.49 -0.29
N THR A 73 -6.38 16.67 -0.71
CA THR A 73 -6.76 17.01 -2.09
C THR A 73 -7.62 18.27 -2.08
N TYR A 74 -7.21 19.30 -2.83
CA TYR A 74 -7.86 20.63 -2.84
C TYR A 74 -8.06 21.27 -1.44
N GLY A 75 -7.16 20.99 -0.50
CA GLY A 75 -7.23 21.50 0.88
C GLY A 75 -8.22 20.76 1.78
N VAL A 76 -8.79 19.64 1.32
CA VAL A 76 -9.62 18.73 2.11
C VAL A 76 -8.80 17.49 2.45
N ASP A 77 -8.79 17.13 3.73
CA ASP A 77 -8.15 15.92 4.23
C ASP A 77 -9.11 14.73 4.16
N ALA A 78 -8.67 13.66 3.50
CA ALA A 78 -9.32 12.37 3.49
C ALA A 78 -8.46 11.36 4.26
N TYR A 79 -9.08 10.63 5.19
CA TYR A 79 -8.40 9.57 5.94
C TYR A 79 -8.56 8.24 5.22
N HIS A 80 -7.45 7.54 5.01
CA HIS A 80 -7.42 6.24 4.36
C HIS A 80 -6.76 5.21 5.27
N THR A 81 -7.35 4.02 5.29
CA THR A 81 -6.78 2.81 5.86
C THR A 81 -6.57 1.82 4.73
N MET A 82 -5.34 1.36 4.52
CA MET A 82 -4.99 0.50 3.39
C MET A 82 -4.27 -0.75 3.87
N MET A 83 -4.75 -1.92 3.41
CA MET A 83 -4.00 -3.16 3.49
C MET A 83 -2.97 -3.18 2.36
N LEU A 84 -1.72 -3.45 2.70
CA LEU A 84 -0.58 -3.45 1.79
C LEU A 84 -0.23 -4.89 1.42
N ASN A 85 -1.12 -5.59 0.72
CA ASN A 85 -1.01 -7.03 0.41
C ASN A 85 -0.71 -7.30 -1.08
N HIS A 86 0.09 -6.43 -1.70
CA HIS A 86 0.25 -6.38 -3.14
C HIS A 86 1.70 -6.10 -3.55
N SER A 87 1.99 -6.34 -4.83
CA SER A 87 3.27 -6.04 -5.45
C SER A 87 3.55 -4.53 -5.57
N GLY A 88 4.80 -4.14 -5.85
CA GLY A 88 5.15 -2.73 -6.11
C GLY A 88 5.52 -1.91 -4.87
N LEU A 89 5.81 -2.58 -3.75
CA LEU A 89 6.30 -1.94 -2.53
C LEU A 89 7.83 -1.89 -2.50
N GLU A 90 8.37 -0.84 -1.87
CA GLU A 90 9.79 -0.70 -1.53
C GLU A 90 9.94 -0.36 -0.05
N LEU A 91 10.76 -1.14 0.66
CA LEU A 91 11.12 -0.87 2.06
C LEU A 91 12.04 0.35 2.13
N VAL A 92 11.78 1.24 3.08
CA VAL A 92 12.55 2.45 3.35
C VAL A 92 13.35 2.24 4.63
N GLU A 93 14.68 2.32 4.52
CA GLU A 93 15.61 2.33 5.66
C GLU A 93 15.54 3.62 6.50
#